data_AF-A0A933BM43-F1
#
_entry.id   AF-A0A933BM43-F1
#
_cell.length_a   1.000
_cell.length_b   1.000
_cell.length_c   1.000
_cell.angle_alpha   90.00
_cell.angle_beta   90.00
_cell.angle_gamma   90.00
#
_symmetry.space_group_name_H-M   'P 1'
#
loop_
_entity.id
_entity.type
_entity.pdbx_description
1 polymer ?
#
loop_
_entity_poly.entity_id
_entity_poly.type
_entity_poly.pdbx_seq_one_letter_code
_entity_poly.pdbx_strand_id
1 'polypeptide(L)'
;MDVAIKAARASFAWEFPGALAGPVLAGTRRILKKFLGSKVARELAHARILGREMPFTYGLDGQIVHGSMDMVLKMGNRIRVVDFKTDRGVAGAGRYREQGRMYVEAVRRALGTRDVDFSIVFLRTAKIVEVPV
;
A
#
# COMPACT_ATOMS: atom_id res chain seq x y z
N MET A 1 14.08 4.37 -13.16
CA MET A 1 12.74 4.06 -13.71
C MET A 1 12.68 2.65 -14.29
N ASP A 2 13.74 2.17 -14.96
CA ASP A 2 13.75 0.86 -15.63
C ASP A 2 13.76 -0.37 -14.69
N VAL A 3 14.37 -0.26 -13.52
CA VAL A 3 14.48 -1.39 -12.56
C VAL A 3 13.10 -1.78 -12.01
N ALA A 4 12.27 -0.81 -11.62
CA ALA A 4 10.91 -1.07 -11.12
C ALA A 4 9.98 -1.67 -12.20
N ILE A 5 10.15 -1.24 -13.45
CA ILE A 5 9.41 -1.79 -14.60
C ILE A 5 9.87 -3.22 -14.92
N LYS A 6 11.16 -3.53 -14.78
CA LYS A 6 11.73 -4.87 -15.01
C LYS A 6 11.24 -5.87 -13.95
N ALA A 7 11.17 -5.47 -12.68
CA ALA A 7 10.64 -6.30 -11.59
C ALA A 7 9.14 -6.62 -11.77
N ALA A 8 8.34 -5.62 -12.17
CA ALA A 8 6.91 -5.83 -12.44
C ALA A 8 6.65 -6.83 -13.59
N ARG A 9 7.53 -6.88 -14.60
CA ARG A 9 7.42 -7.83 -15.72
C ARG A 9 7.66 -9.29 -15.29
N ALA A 10 8.53 -9.52 -14.31
CA ALA A 10 8.87 -10.88 -13.88
C ALA A 10 7.73 -11.57 -13.11
N SER A 11 6.98 -10.81 -12.30
CA SER A 11 5.85 -11.35 -11.51
C SER A 11 4.61 -11.62 -12.38
N PHE A 12 4.32 -10.74 -13.36
CA PHE A 12 3.14 -10.88 -14.23
C PHE A 12 3.26 -11.94 -15.34
N ALA A 13 4.49 -12.37 -15.66
CA ALA A 13 4.75 -13.26 -16.79
C ALA A 13 4.43 -14.74 -16.54
N TRP A 14 4.19 -15.15 -15.28
CA TRP A 14 3.93 -16.55 -14.93
C TRP A 14 2.49 -17.00 -15.17
N GLU A 15 1.50 -16.09 -15.18
CA GLU A 15 0.08 -16.49 -15.23
C GLU A 15 -0.64 -16.14 -16.54
N PHE A 16 -0.13 -15.24 -17.38
CA PHE A 16 -0.84 -14.79 -18.59
C PHE A 16 0.09 -14.53 -19.80
N PRO A 17 0.33 -15.51 -20.68
CA PRO A 17 1.17 -15.32 -21.85
C PRO A 17 0.46 -14.45 -22.90
N GLY A 18 1.06 -13.29 -23.21
CA GLY A 18 0.99 -12.67 -24.54
C GLY A 18 -0.15 -11.68 -24.84
N ALA A 19 -1.43 -11.99 -24.56
CA ALA A 19 -2.53 -11.22 -25.17
C ALA A 19 -2.90 -9.89 -24.46
N LEU A 20 -2.60 -9.76 -23.17
CA LEU A 20 -2.97 -8.57 -22.37
C LEU A 20 -1.80 -7.63 -22.10
N ALA A 21 -0.58 -8.00 -22.51
CA ALA A 21 0.64 -7.30 -22.09
C ALA A 21 0.69 -5.83 -22.57
N GLY A 22 0.32 -5.54 -23.83
CA GLY A 22 0.42 -4.17 -24.37
C GLY A 22 -0.43 -3.15 -23.62
N PRO A 23 -1.78 -3.31 -23.58
CA PRO A 23 -2.67 -2.39 -22.88
C PRO A 23 -2.42 -2.34 -21.36
N VAL A 24 -2.13 -3.48 -20.72
CA VAL A 24 -1.82 -3.51 -19.28
C VAL A 24 -0.51 -2.77 -18.99
N LEU A 25 0.56 -3.01 -19.76
CA LEU A 25 1.83 -2.29 -19.59
C LEU A 25 1.67 -0.79 -19.82
N ALA A 26 0.91 -0.39 -20.84
CA ALA A 26 0.63 1.01 -21.11
C ALA A 26 -0.18 1.66 -19.97
N GLY A 27 -1.17 0.94 -19.44
CA GLY A 27 -1.95 1.33 -18.27
C GLY A 27 -1.08 1.50 -17.03
N THR A 28 -0.31 0.48 -16.66
CA THR A 28 0.62 0.48 -15.52
C THR A 28 1.64 1.60 -15.65
N ARG A 29 2.25 1.79 -16.83
CA ARG A 29 3.20 2.89 -17.08
C ARG A 29 2.54 4.25 -16.84
N ARG A 30 1.30 4.45 -17.29
CA ARG A 30 0.58 5.71 -17.08
C ARG A 30 0.33 5.99 -15.61
N ILE A 31 -0.11 4.96 -14.86
CA ILE A 31 -0.37 5.06 -13.42
C ILE A 31 0.93 5.38 -12.68
N LEU A 32 1.98 4.59 -12.90
CA LEU A 32 3.26 4.75 -12.22
C LEU A 32 3.92 6.08 -12.58
N LYS A 33 3.91 6.51 -13.85
CA LYS A 33 4.46 7.81 -14.26
C LYS A 33 3.77 8.95 -13.51
N LYS A 34 2.44 8.92 -13.40
CA LYS A 34 1.68 9.94 -12.67
C LYS A 34 2.00 9.91 -11.18
N PHE A 35 2.00 8.74 -10.56
CA PHE A 35 2.28 8.60 -9.14
C PHE A 35 3.72 9.02 -8.80
N LEU A 36 4.72 8.49 -9.49
CA LEU A 36 6.13 8.76 -9.21
C LEU A 36 6.51 10.24 -9.40
N GLY A 37 5.79 10.97 -10.26
CA GLY A 37 5.95 12.42 -10.43
C GLY A 37 5.20 13.28 -9.40
N SER A 38 4.47 12.68 -8.46
CA SER A 38 3.60 13.40 -7.53
C SER A 38 4.31 13.87 -6.25
N LYS A 39 3.66 14.79 -5.52
CA LYS A 39 4.08 15.17 -4.17
C LYS A 39 4.00 13.98 -3.20
N VAL A 40 2.96 13.15 -3.30
CA VAL A 40 2.77 11.97 -2.43
C VAL A 40 3.94 11.00 -2.57
N ALA A 41 4.36 10.66 -3.79
CA ALA A 41 5.51 9.77 -3.98
C ALA A 41 6.81 10.35 -3.40
N ARG A 42 7.03 11.67 -3.52
CA ARG A 42 8.19 12.34 -2.90
C ARG A 42 8.12 12.29 -1.38
N GLU A 43 6.97 12.61 -0.78
CA GLU A 43 6.77 12.52 0.67
C GLU A 43 7.05 11.11 1.20
N LEU A 44 6.54 10.08 0.53
CA LEU A 44 6.78 8.68 0.91
C LEU A 44 8.25 8.27 0.71
N ALA A 45 8.93 8.78 -0.32
CA ALA A 45 10.34 8.49 -0.57
C ALA A 45 11.29 9.09 0.48
N HIS A 46 10.87 10.16 1.17
CA HIS A 46 11.62 10.78 2.25
C HIS A 46 11.26 10.24 3.64
N ALA A 47 10.17 9.47 3.76
CA ALA A 47 9.78 8.86 5.02
C ALA A 47 10.74 7.74 5.43
N ARG A 48 10.90 7.53 6.75
CA ARG A 48 11.65 6.37 7.26
C ARG A 48 10.79 5.12 7.10
N ILE A 49 11.15 4.26 6.16
CA ILE A 49 10.44 3.00 5.91
C ILE A 49 10.90 1.97 6.94
N LEU A 50 9.97 1.45 7.73
CA LEU A 50 10.22 0.38 8.71
C LEU A 50 10.11 -1.00 8.06
N GLY A 51 9.25 -1.14 7.04
CA GLY A 51 9.05 -2.39 6.32
C GLY A 51 8.18 -2.22 5.08
N ARG A 52 8.28 -3.16 4.15
CA ARG A 52 7.44 -3.29 2.96
C ARG A 52 7.00 -4.74 2.81
N GLU A 53 5.80 -4.97 2.29
CA GLU A 53 5.21 -6.31 2.16
C GLU A 53 5.34 -7.10 3.46
N MET A 54 4.95 -6.47 4.57
CA MET A 54 5.15 -7.01 5.91
C MET A 54 4.04 -8.02 6.23
N PRO A 55 4.34 -9.32 6.31
CA PRO A 55 3.35 -10.29 6.73
C PRO A 55 3.00 -10.09 8.20
N PHE A 56 1.76 -10.37 8.58
CA PHE A 56 1.34 -10.39 9.97
C PHE A 56 0.34 -11.52 10.24
N THR A 57 0.26 -11.92 11.51
CA THR A 57 -0.73 -12.86 12.00
C THR A 57 -1.00 -12.59 13.47
N TYR A 58 -2.27 -12.60 13.89
CA TYR A 58 -2.64 -12.54 15.31
C TYR A 58 -4.02 -13.16 15.55
N GLY A 59 -4.32 -13.51 16.80
CA GLY A 59 -5.63 -14.01 17.23
C GLY A 59 -6.62 -12.89 17.57
N LEU A 60 -7.87 -13.02 17.12
CA LEU A 60 -8.99 -12.12 17.44
C LEU A 60 -10.27 -12.97 17.59
N ASP A 61 -10.89 -12.94 18.76
CA ASP A 61 -12.18 -13.61 19.05
C ASP A 61 -12.23 -15.09 18.60
N GLY A 62 -11.16 -15.84 18.92
CA GLY A 62 -11.04 -17.25 18.57
C GLY A 62 -10.70 -17.53 17.10
N GLN A 63 -10.51 -16.48 16.29
CA GLN A 63 -10.10 -16.58 14.89
C GLN A 63 -8.65 -16.11 14.71
N ILE A 64 -8.05 -16.51 13.59
CA ILE A 64 -6.74 -16.03 13.16
C ILE A 64 -6.94 -14.97 12.07
N VAL A 65 -6.42 -13.77 12.32
CA VAL A 65 -6.29 -12.72 11.30
C VAL A 65 -4.89 -12.83 10.71
N HIS A 66 -4.80 -12.96 9.38
CA HIS A 66 -3.52 -12.96 8.66
C HIS A 66 -3.59 -12.05 7.43
N GLY A 67 -2.45 -11.48 7.04
CA GLY A 67 -2.33 -10.68 5.82
C GLY A 67 -0.92 -10.17 5.58
N SER A 68 -0.78 -9.29 4.59
CA SER A 68 0.44 -8.51 4.31
C SER A 68 0.10 -7.03 4.29
N MET A 69 0.93 -6.19 4.89
CA MET A 69 0.84 -4.73 4.81
C MET A 69 1.85 -4.22 3.78
N ASP A 70 1.39 -3.50 2.76
CA ASP A 70 2.26 -3.00 1.68
C ASP A 70 3.45 -2.20 2.22
N MET A 71 3.21 -1.29 3.17
CA MET A 71 4.27 -0.44 3.71
C MET A 71 3.97 0.08 5.13
N VAL A 72 4.99 0.06 5.98
CA VAL A 72 4.97 0.64 7.33
C VAL A 72 6.04 1.72 7.44
N LEU A 73 5.64 2.91 7.88
CA LEU A 73 6.47 4.11 7.93
C LEU A 73 6.58 4.64 9.35
N LYS A 74 7.72 5.28 9.66
CA LYS A 74 7.89 6.12 10.84
C LYS A 74 7.94 7.60 10.42
N MET A 75 7.00 8.38 10.95
CA MET A 75 6.84 9.81 10.74
C MET A 75 7.01 10.53 12.08
N GLY A 76 8.25 10.90 12.42
CA GLY A 76 8.57 11.38 13.77
C GLY A 76 8.32 10.29 14.82
N ASN A 77 7.41 10.54 15.75
CA ASN A 77 7.00 9.58 16.78
C ASN A 77 5.79 8.72 16.38
N ARG A 78 5.11 9.05 15.27
CA ARG A 78 3.94 8.33 14.78
C ARG A 78 4.33 7.23 13.79
N ILE A 79 3.62 6.11 13.83
CA ILE A 79 3.72 5.06 12.82
C ILE A 79 2.54 5.18 11.87
N ARG A 80 2.80 5.02 10.57
CA ARG A 80 1.78 5.05 9.54
C ARG A 80 1.84 3.78 8.72
N VAL A 81 0.73 3.06 8.65
CA VAL A 81 0.56 1.97 7.70
C VAL A 81 -0.05 2.53 6.43
N VAL A 82 0.57 2.20 5.29
CA VAL A 82 0.14 2.65 3.96
C VAL A 82 -0.18 1.44 3.10
N ASP A 83 -1.31 1.49 2.43
CA ASP A 83 -1.72 0.51 1.42
C ASP A 83 -1.97 1.22 0.07
N PHE A 84 -1.53 0.60 -1.03
CA PHE A 84 -1.63 1.16 -2.37
C PHE A 84 -2.83 0.57 -3.12
N LYS A 85 -3.72 1.46 -3.59
CA LYS A 85 -4.89 1.06 -4.37
C LYS A 85 -4.88 1.67 -5.78
N THR A 86 -5.36 0.90 -6.75
CA THR A 86 -5.45 1.29 -8.16
C THR A 86 -6.84 1.78 -8.57
N ASP A 87 -7.70 2.09 -7.60
CA ASP A 87 -9.03 2.66 -7.81
C ASP A 87 -8.98 3.94 -8.64
N ARG A 88 -10.08 4.23 -9.34
CA ARG A 88 -10.21 5.42 -10.19
C ARG A 88 -10.40 6.73 -9.40
N GLY A 89 -10.83 6.65 -8.14
CA GLY A 89 -11.15 7.81 -7.30
C GLY A 89 -11.05 7.50 -5.81
N VAL A 90 -11.18 8.54 -4.98
CA VAL A 90 -11.01 8.44 -3.52
C VAL A 90 -12.31 8.25 -2.74
N ALA A 91 -13.47 8.42 -3.38
CA ALA A 91 -14.78 8.37 -2.72
C ALA A 91 -15.06 7.03 -2.00
N GLY A 92 -14.42 5.95 -2.44
CA GLY A 92 -14.55 4.62 -1.85
C GLY A 92 -13.61 4.34 -0.66
N ALA A 93 -12.83 5.31 -0.17
CA ALA A 93 -11.79 5.05 0.84
C ALA A 93 -12.34 4.39 2.13
N GLY A 94 -13.59 4.72 2.52
CA GLY A 94 -14.23 4.15 3.72
C GLY A 94 -14.38 2.62 3.70
N ARG A 95 -14.41 1.99 2.51
CA ARG A 95 -14.50 0.53 2.39
C ARG A 95 -13.27 -0.21 2.93
N TYR A 96 -12.14 0.49 3.09
CA TYR A 96 -10.90 -0.06 3.62
C TYR A 96 -10.78 0.08 5.14
N ARG A 97 -11.81 0.60 5.82
CA ARG A 97 -11.77 0.82 7.27
C ARG A 97 -11.50 -0.47 8.04
N GLU A 98 -12.23 -1.55 7.77
CA GLU A 98 -12.01 -2.82 8.47
C GLU A 98 -10.60 -3.37 8.23
N GLN A 99 -10.12 -3.33 6.98
CA GLN A 99 -8.73 -3.72 6.66
C GLN A 99 -7.72 -2.89 7.46
N GLY A 100 -7.92 -1.57 7.51
CA GLY A 100 -7.08 -0.65 8.26
C GLY A 100 -7.08 -0.92 9.76
N ARG A 101 -8.24 -1.26 10.34
CA ARG A 101 -8.33 -1.67 11.76
C ARG A 101 -7.44 -2.88 12.04
N MET A 102 -7.48 -3.89 11.17
CA MET A 102 -6.67 -5.10 11.33
C MET A 102 -5.17 -4.80 11.22
N TYR A 103 -4.78 -3.95 10.27
CA TYR A 103 -3.37 -3.57 10.07
C TYR A 103 -2.84 -2.73 11.23
N VAL A 104 -3.61 -1.74 11.68
CA VAL A 104 -3.24 -0.92 12.84
C VAL A 104 -3.09 -1.79 14.07
N GLU A 105 -4.02 -2.71 14.32
CA GLU A 105 -3.94 -3.63 15.45
C GLU A 105 -2.70 -4.54 15.38
N ALA A 106 -2.37 -5.08 14.20
CA ALA A 106 -1.16 -5.86 14.01
C ALA A 106 0.11 -5.08 14.41
N VAL A 107 0.21 -3.82 13.99
CA VAL A 107 1.35 -2.95 14.32
C VAL A 107 1.37 -2.58 15.80
N ARG A 108 0.21 -2.27 16.40
CA ARG A 108 0.10 -1.96 17.84
C ARG A 108 0.60 -3.14 18.68
N ARG A 109 0.20 -4.37 18.34
CA ARG A 109 0.65 -5.59 19.02
C ARG A 109 2.14 -5.84 18.85
N ALA A 110 2.66 -5.66 17.63
CA ALA A 110 4.06 -5.95 17.33
C ALA A 110 5.02 -4.93 17.96
N LEU A 111 4.63 -3.66 18.06
CA LEU A 111 5.53 -2.57 18.44
C LEU A 111 5.20 -1.93 19.80
N GLY A 112 4.09 -2.32 20.44
CA GLY A 112 3.69 -1.82 21.75
C GLY A 112 3.32 -0.33 21.79
N THR A 113 3.06 0.29 20.64
CA THR A 113 2.65 1.71 20.53
C THR A 113 1.19 1.84 20.13
N ARG A 114 0.53 2.92 20.55
CA ARG A 114 -0.86 3.25 20.15
C ARG A 114 -0.93 4.27 19.03
N ASP A 115 0.15 5.01 18.79
CA ASP A 115 0.25 6.10 17.82
C ASP A 115 0.49 5.57 16.41
N VAL A 116 -0.51 4.82 15.93
CA VAL A 116 -0.51 4.19 14.61
C VAL A 116 -1.72 4.68 13.83
N ASP A 117 -1.50 5.10 12.60
CA ASP A 117 -2.57 5.47 11.66
C ASP A 117 -2.53 4.64 10.38
N PHE A 118 -3.62 4.73 9.61
CA PHE A 118 -3.77 4.03 8.35
C PHE A 118 -4.12 5.00 7.24
N SER A 119 -3.43 4.86 6.11
CA SER A 119 -3.67 5.68 4.93
C SER A 119 -3.70 4.83 3.65
N ILE A 120 -4.57 5.20 2.72
CA ILE A 120 -4.60 4.63 1.38
C ILE A 120 -3.95 5.59 0.40
N VAL A 121 -3.01 5.08 -0.40
CA VAL A 121 -2.44 5.80 -1.54
C VAL A 121 -3.12 5.34 -2.81
N PHE A 122 -3.87 6.25 -3.43
CA PHE A 122 -4.55 6.02 -4.70
C PHE A 122 -3.60 6.34 -5.85
N LEU A 123 -3.01 5.31 -6.44
CA LEU A 123 -1.97 5.44 -7.47
C LEU A 123 -2.44 6.21 -8.71
N ARG A 124 -3.70 6.02 -9.13
CA ARG A 124 -4.26 6.69 -10.34
C ARG A 124 -4.52 8.18 -10.14
N THR A 125 -4.87 8.59 -8.93
CA THR A 125 -5.17 10.00 -8.61
C THR A 125 -3.97 10.70 -7.98
N ALA A 126 -2.95 9.95 -7.56
CA ALA A 126 -1.81 10.41 -6.79
C ALA A 126 -2.23 11.17 -5.52
N LYS A 127 -3.26 10.65 -4.85
CA LYS A 127 -3.76 11.16 -3.57
C LYS A 127 -3.49 10.15 -2.46
N ILE A 128 -3.20 10.66 -1.28
CA ILE A 128 -3.19 9.90 -0.04
C ILE A 128 -4.41 10.31 0.79
N VAL A 129 -5.09 9.34 1.39
CA VAL A 129 -6.27 9.56 2.24
C VAL A 129 -6.06 8.80 3.53
N GLU A 130 -6.03 9.52 4.66
CA GLU A 130 -6.09 8.91 5.98
C GLU A 130 -7.49 8.34 6.21
N VAL A 131 -7.56 7.06 6.61
CA VAL A 131 -8.83 6.37 6.87
C VAL A 131 -8.95 6.19 8.39
N PRO A 132 -9.95 6.81 9.04
CA PRO A 132 -10.13 6.69 10.49
C PRO A 132 -10.46 5.25 10.89
N VAL A 133 -9.68 4.69 11.83
CA VAL A 133 -9.77 3.29 12.29
C VAL A 133 -9.70 3.17 13.80
#